data_AF-A0A7V6NI41-F1
#
_entry.id   AF-A0A7V6NI41-F1
#
_cell.length_a   1.000
_cell.length_b   1.000
_cell.length_c   1.000
_cell.angle_alpha   90.00
_cell.angle_beta   90.00
_cell.angle_gamma   90.00
#
_symmetry.space_group_name_H-M   'P 1'
#
loop_
_entity.id
_entity.type
_entity.pdbx_description
1 polymer ?
#
loop_
_entity_poly.entity_id
_entity_poly.type
_entity_poly.pdbx_seq_one_letter_code
_entity_poly.pdbx_strand_id
1 'polypeptide(L)'
;DPRLWVSLSTEPDTEALQRIEVHLSYSSILNRLSDILELSTNMLRSVGQDLPEIDEEVLSGFIQEPESIIDEFATVYSQLIKISATYNYHTFFAMSTRLTPKFFLLEAYPRLKVHFDAVAGLLGLVVAEIPRANETVYQGDMVLIGHEPEGFADSLYQLNQIAWNGLSIFALCDDQVPLFGDQVPSLRDEFIENIQMSNTDLKPLNEAFEAWVYYLTDNGLNVLGYAGNSNNYFHRVCEMSLQRFLRIAAPSLFIGLVSLEINRRPRWQYEEKEVGVRPALYVHPIYND
;
A
#
# COMPACT_ATOMS: atom_id res chain seq x y z
N ASP A 1 37.44 -9.87 -1.40
CA ASP A 1 37.97 -10.42 -2.66
C ASP A 1 38.42 -11.87 -2.45
N PRO A 2 37.77 -12.86 -3.07
CA PRO A 2 38.11 -14.28 -2.92
C PRO A 2 39.55 -14.62 -3.36
N ARG A 3 40.13 -13.88 -4.31
CA ARG A 3 41.49 -14.13 -4.80
C ARG A 3 42.54 -13.71 -3.76
N LEU A 4 42.24 -12.64 -3.02
CA LEU A 4 43.05 -12.18 -1.90
C LEU A 4 43.05 -13.23 -0.77
N TRP A 5 41.92 -13.87 -0.50
CA TRP A 5 41.80 -14.94 0.50
C TRP A 5 42.66 -16.17 0.16
N VAL A 6 42.54 -16.67 -1.08
CA VAL A 6 43.35 -17.80 -1.55
C VAL A 6 44.85 -17.47 -1.44
N SER A 7 45.25 -16.26 -1.83
CA SER A 7 46.65 -15.82 -1.72
C SER A 7 47.14 -15.73 -0.27
N LEU A 8 46.31 -15.22 0.66
CA LEU A 8 46.67 -15.07 2.07
C LEU A 8 46.69 -16.41 2.83
N SER A 9 45.87 -17.38 2.43
CA SER A 9 45.82 -18.72 3.03
C SER A 9 47.04 -19.59 2.73
N THR A 10 47.82 -19.23 1.72
CA THR A 10 49.03 -19.96 1.31
C THR A 10 50.32 -19.45 1.95
N GLU A 11 50.27 -18.31 2.65
CA GLU A 11 51.42 -17.75 3.36
C GLU A 11 51.50 -18.28 4.79
N PRO A 12 52.62 -18.91 5.20
CA PRO A 12 52.81 -19.34 6.59
C PRO A 12 52.89 -18.12 7.51
N ASP A 13 52.27 -18.23 8.70
CA ASP A 13 52.18 -17.22 9.77
C ASP A 13 51.27 -16.01 9.52
N THR A 14 50.40 -16.03 8.49
CA THR A 14 49.43 -14.97 8.25
C THR A 14 48.05 -15.36 8.80
N GLU A 15 47.59 -14.70 9.88
CA GLU A 15 46.18 -14.79 10.31
C GLU A 15 45.28 -14.07 9.29
N ALA A 16 44.99 -14.75 8.18
CA ALA A 16 44.25 -14.22 7.04
C ALA A 16 42.90 -13.59 7.44
N LEU A 17 42.23 -14.13 8.47
CA LEU A 17 40.97 -13.64 9.01
C LEU A 17 41.06 -12.22 9.59
N GLN A 18 42.19 -11.83 10.20
CA GLN A 18 42.36 -10.48 10.78
C GLN A 18 42.49 -9.38 9.72
N ARG A 19 42.73 -9.75 8.46
CA ARG A 19 42.95 -8.82 7.33
C ARG A 19 41.74 -8.72 6.39
N ILE A 20 40.66 -9.44 6.69
CA ILE A 20 39.41 -9.36 5.93
C ILE A 20 38.56 -8.26 6.55
N GLU A 21 38.48 -7.12 5.88
CA GLU A 21 37.41 -6.17 6.13
C GLU A 21 36.14 -6.66 5.43
N VAL A 22 35.14 -7.06 6.21
CA VAL A 22 33.81 -7.35 5.72
C VAL A 22 33.04 -6.03 5.63
N HIS A 23 32.81 -5.57 4.41
CA HIS A 23 31.90 -4.46 4.17
C HIS A 23 30.49 -5.02 4.02
N LEU A 24 29.63 -4.72 5.01
CA LEU A 24 28.21 -5.00 4.93
C LEU A 24 27.55 -3.94 4.05
N SER A 25 27.12 -4.32 2.85
CA SER A 25 26.23 -3.50 2.02
C SER A 25 24.79 -3.94 2.24
N TYR A 26 23.92 -3.04 2.67
CA TYR A 26 22.48 -3.30 2.75
C TYR A 26 21.94 -3.46 1.33
N SER A 27 21.48 -4.66 0.98
CA SER A 27 20.82 -4.91 -0.30
C SER A 27 19.36 -4.45 -0.24
N SER A 28 18.81 -4.07 -1.39
CA SER A 28 17.38 -3.76 -1.53
C SER A 28 16.48 -4.92 -1.08
N ILE A 29 16.93 -6.17 -1.28
CA ILE A 29 16.25 -7.39 -0.86
C ILE A 29 16.13 -7.45 0.67
N LEU A 30 17.20 -7.18 1.42
CA LEU A 30 17.17 -7.21 2.89
C LEU A 30 16.20 -6.19 3.48
N ASN A 31 16.15 -4.99 2.91
CA ASN A 31 15.19 -3.96 3.33
C ASN A 31 13.75 -4.46 3.08
N ARG A 32 13.48 -5.06 1.92
CA ARG A 32 12.14 -5.58 1.60
C ARG A 32 11.72 -6.76 2.47
N LEU A 33 12.65 -7.66 2.79
CA LEU A 33 12.37 -8.75 3.73
C LEU A 33 12.09 -8.22 5.13
N SER A 34 12.80 -7.16 5.55
CA SER A 34 12.55 -6.49 6.84
C SER A 34 11.15 -5.85 6.85
N ASP A 35 10.76 -5.15 5.78
CA ASP A 35 9.42 -4.59 5.63
C ASP A 35 8.35 -5.70 5.73
N ILE A 36 8.53 -6.82 5.01
CA ILE A 36 7.58 -7.94 5.03
C ILE A 36 7.47 -8.54 6.43
N LEU A 37 8.60 -8.74 7.12
CA LEU A 37 8.65 -9.29 8.47
C LEU A 37 7.93 -8.38 9.47
N GLU A 38 8.18 -7.08 9.40
CA GLU A 38 7.54 -6.08 10.26
C GLU A 38 6.02 -6.06 10.06
N LEU A 39 5.56 -5.98 8.81
CA LEU A 39 4.14 -5.96 8.49
C LEU A 39 3.44 -7.26 8.89
N SER A 40 4.08 -8.41 8.65
CA SER A 40 3.56 -9.72 9.07
C SER A 40 3.45 -9.82 10.59
N THR A 41 4.45 -9.31 11.30
CA THR A 41 4.48 -9.24 12.76
C THR A 41 3.35 -8.37 13.32
N ASN A 42 3.09 -7.21 12.70
CA ASN A 42 2.01 -6.31 13.10
C ASN A 42 0.63 -6.97 12.96
N MET A 43 0.42 -7.74 11.89
CA MET A 43 -0.80 -8.53 11.72
C MET A 43 -0.97 -9.59 12.81
N LEU A 44 0.08 -10.35 13.14
CA LEU A 44 0.02 -11.37 14.22
C LEU A 44 -0.31 -10.74 15.58
N ARG A 45 0.36 -9.64 15.92
CA ARG A 45 0.09 -8.89 17.16
C ARG A 45 -1.35 -8.38 17.21
N SER A 46 -1.89 -7.89 16.10
CA SER A 46 -3.27 -7.40 16.02
C SER A 46 -4.32 -8.46 16.36
N VAL A 47 -4.01 -9.75 16.12
CA VAL A 47 -4.89 -10.88 16.46
C VAL A 47 -4.48 -11.60 17.75
N GLY A 48 -3.53 -11.05 18.51
CA GLY A 48 -3.06 -11.63 19.77
C GLY A 48 -2.27 -12.92 19.60
N GLN A 49 -1.62 -13.13 18.45
CA GLN A 49 -0.71 -14.26 18.23
C GLN A 49 0.73 -13.88 18.55
N ASP A 50 1.43 -14.82 19.18
CA ASP A 50 2.85 -14.69 19.47
C ASP A 50 3.69 -14.80 18.21
N LEU A 51 4.88 -14.18 18.24
CA LEU A 51 5.83 -14.30 17.16
C LEU A 51 6.45 -15.69 17.16
N PRO A 52 6.61 -16.32 15.99
CA PRO A 52 7.32 -17.59 15.91
C PRO A 52 8.77 -17.40 16.36
N GLU A 53 9.24 -18.25 17.26
CA GLU A 53 10.67 -18.32 17.61
C GLU A 53 11.46 -18.88 16.42
N ILE A 54 12.63 -18.31 16.16
CA ILE A 54 13.54 -18.84 15.14
C ILE A 54 14.24 -20.06 15.73
N ASP A 55 14.04 -21.22 15.12
CA ASP A 55 14.70 -22.46 15.49
C ASP A 55 16.20 -22.40 15.16
N GLU A 56 17.05 -22.73 16.14
CA GLU A 56 18.51 -22.82 15.94
C GLU A 56 18.86 -23.87 14.86
N GLU A 57 18.04 -24.91 14.70
CA GLU A 57 18.24 -25.91 13.66
C GLU A 57 18.11 -25.30 12.26
N VAL A 58 17.18 -24.35 12.05
CA VAL A 58 17.00 -23.63 10.78
C VAL A 58 18.23 -22.79 10.46
N LEU A 59 18.78 -22.06 11.44
CA LEU A 59 20.01 -21.28 11.27
C LEU A 59 21.20 -22.20 10.93
N SER A 60 21.31 -23.34 11.60
CA SER A 60 22.36 -24.32 11.33
C SER A 60 22.24 -24.91 9.92
N GLY A 61 21.01 -25.07 9.41
CA GLY A 61 20.71 -25.52 8.05
C GLY A 61 21.26 -24.56 6.99
N PHE A 62 21.03 -23.24 7.13
CA PHE A 62 21.58 -22.26 6.19
C PHE A 62 23.11 -22.18 6.21
N ILE A 63 23.76 -22.48 7.33
CA ILE A 63 25.23 -22.53 7.41
C ILE A 63 25.76 -23.74 6.65
N GLN A 64 25.05 -24.88 6.70
CA GLN A 64 25.46 -26.12 6.04
C GLN A 64 25.17 -26.10 4.53
N GLU A 65 24.03 -25.55 4.13
CA GLU A 65 23.58 -25.47 2.73
C GLU A 65 23.11 -24.03 2.41
N PRO A 66 24.04 -23.07 2.22
CA PRO A 66 23.69 -21.66 2.02
C PRO A 66 22.84 -21.41 0.77
N GLU A 67 22.93 -22.29 -0.22
CA GLU A 67 22.13 -22.22 -1.46
C GLU A 67 20.62 -22.36 -1.20
N SER A 68 20.22 -23.01 -0.09
CA SER A 68 18.82 -23.21 0.30
C SER A 68 18.06 -21.90 0.55
N ILE A 69 18.77 -20.78 0.75
CA ILE A 69 18.15 -19.45 0.86
C ILE A 69 17.31 -19.08 -0.37
N ILE A 70 17.63 -19.65 -1.54
CA ILE A 70 16.87 -19.45 -2.78
C ILE A 70 15.45 -20.02 -2.65
N ASP A 71 15.28 -21.17 -1.98
CA ASP A 71 13.97 -21.78 -1.77
C ASP A 71 13.10 -20.96 -0.83
N GLU A 72 13.71 -20.27 0.15
CA GLU A 72 13.02 -19.32 1.01
C GLU A 72 12.55 -18.08 0.23
N PHE A 73 13.39 -17.54 -0.67
CA PHE A 73 12.97 -16.43 -1.53
C PHE A 73 11.83 -16.85 -2.47
N ALA A 74 11.88 -18.06 -3.02
CA ALA A 74 10.78 -18.62 -3.81
C ALA A 74 9.48 -18.76 -2.98
N THR A 75 9.62 -19.14 -1.71
CA THR A 75 8.50 -19.23 -0.77
C THR A 75 7.90 -17.85 -0.50
N VAL A 76 8.71 -16.85 -0.17
CA VAL A 76 8.26 -15.47 0.03
C VAL A 76 7.56 -14.94 -1.22
N TYR A 77 8.15 -15.13 -2.39
CA TYR A 77 7.56 -14.76 -3.67
C TYR A 77 6.17 -15.40 -3.87
N SER A 78 6.04 -16.70 -3.65
CA SER A 78 4.75 -17.42 -3.77
C SER A 78 3.71 -16.92 -2.78
N GLN A 79 4.10 -16.61 -1.54
CA GLN A 79 3.18 -16.11 -0.52
C GLN A 79 2.72 -14.67 -0.81
N LEU A 80 3.59 -13.82 -1.33
CA LEU A 80 3.22 -12.46 -1.77
C LEU A 80 2.17 -12.50 -2.89
N ILE A 81 2.28 -13.45 -3.83
CA ILE A 81 1.24 -13.65 -4.85
C ILE A 81 -0.09 -14.06 -4.20
N LYS A 82 -0.06 -15.03 -3.28
CA LYS A 82 -1.27 -15.55 -2.61
C LYS A 82 -1.96 -14.53 -1.71
N ILE A 83 -1.21 -13.57 -1.16
CA ILE A 83 -1.77 -12.51 -0.32
C ILE A 83 -2.18 -11.29 -1.15
N SER A 84 -1.77 -11.16 -2.41
CA SER A 84 -2.17 -10.06 -3.27
C SER A 84 -3.69 -10.01 -3.48
N ALA A 85 -4.27 -8.81 -3.48
CA ALA A 85 -5.69 -8.59 -3.79
C ALA A 85 -6.07 -9.05 -5.21
N THR A 86 -5.09 -9.23 -6.09
CA THR A 86 -5.27 -9.86 -7.41
C THR A 86 -5.94 -11.23 -7.30
N TYR A 87 -5.59 -12.02 -6.28
CA TYR A 87 -6.06 -13.40 -6.10
C TYR A 87 -6.71 -13.67 -4.75
N ASN A 88 -6.63 -12.72 -3.81
CA ASN A 88 -7.11 -12.88 -2.46
C ASN A 88 -8.25 -11.92 -2.12
N TYR A 89 -9.45 -12.48 -1.98
CA TYR A 89 -10.65 -11.72 -1.62
C TYR A 89 -10.54 -11.04 -0.24
N HIS A 90 -9.82 -11.63 0.72
CA HIS A 90 -9.65 -11.03 2.06
C HIS A 90 -8.74 -9.80 2.00
N THR A 91 -7.69 -9.85 1.20
CA THR A 91 -6.86 -8.67 0.94
C THR A 91 -7.63 -7.61 0.18
N PHE A 92 -8.39 -7.99 -0.85
CA PHE A 92 -9.29 -7.07 -1.54
C PHE A 92 -10.26 -6.39 -0.57
N PHE A 93 -10.83 -7.14 0.39
CA PHE A 93 -11.68 -6.57 1.43
C PHE A 93 -10.93 -5.54 2.30
N ALA A 94 -9.69 -5.83 2.72
CA ALA A 94 -8.89 -4.86 3.46
C ALA A 94 -8.63 -3.60 2.61
N MET A 95 -8.27 -3.76 1.33
CA MET A 95 -8.08 -2.64 0.42
C MET A 95 -9.35 -1.80 0.24
N SER A 96 -10.50 -2.45 0.04
CA SER A 96 -11.77 -1.78 -0.23
C SER A 96 -12.26 -0.93 0.94
N THR A 97 -11.77 -1.20 2.15
CA THR A 97 -12.09 -0.40 3.35
C THR A 97 -11.21 0.84 3.50
N ARG A 98 -10.13 1.02 2.74
CA ARG A 98 -9.18 2.13 2.93
C ARG A 98 -9.72 3.45 2.34
N LEU A 99 -10.05 4.37 3.23
CA LEU A 99 -10.64 5.68 2.93
C LEU A 99 -11.90 5.60 2.05
N THR A 100 -12.68 4.54 2.25
CA THR A 100 -13.98 4.35 1.57
C THR A 100 -15.12 4.82 2.48
N PRO A 101 -16.13 5.53 1.95
CA PRO A 101 -17.29 5.92 2.74
C PRO A 101 -18.04 4.74 3.36
N LYS A 102 -18.36 4.83 4.66
CA LYS A 102 -19.03 3.77 5.42
C LYS A 102 -20.35 3.33 4.79
N PHE A 103 -21.17 4.26 4.30
CA PHE A 103 -22.46 3.93 3.67
C PHE A 103 -22.27 2.94 2.51
N PHE A 104 -21.20 3.12 1.72
CA PHE A 104 -20.93 2.29 0.56
C PHE A 104 -20.42 0.91 0.97
N LEU A 105 -19.56 0.85 2.00
CA LEU A 105 -19.14 -0.42 2.60
C LEU A 105 -20.33 -1.22 3.15
N LEU A 106 -21.28 -0.56 3.80
CA LEU A 106 -22.48 -1.21 4.33
C LEU A 106 -23.47 -1.64 3.24
N GLU A 107 -23.47 -0.97 2.10
CA GLU A 107 -24.24 -1.35 0.91
C GLU A 107 -23.62 -2.57 0.22
N ALA A 108 -22.30 -2.51 -0.04
CA ALA A 108 -21.55 -3.57 -0.70
C ALA A 108 -21.41 -4.84 0.17
N TYR A 109 -21.32 -4.68 1.49
CA TYR A 109 -21.24 -5.79 2.45
C TYR A 109 -22.35 -5.69 3.50
N PRO A 110 -23.60 -6.11 3.17
CA PRO A 110 -24.74 -5.95 4.07
C PRO A 110 -24.57 -6.61 5.44
N ARG A 111 -23.77 -7.67 5.54
CA ARG A 111 -23.46 -8.35 6.81
C ARG A 111 -22.66 -7.48 7.77
N LEU A 112 -21.92 -6.47 7.28
CA LEU A 112 -21.22 -5.52 8.13
C LEU A 112 -22.19 -4.68 8.97
N LYS A 113 -23.43 -4.45 8.53
CA LYS A 113 -24.40 -3.64 9.30
C LYS A 113 -24.60 -4.11 10.73
N VAL A 114 -24.50 -5.43 10.97
CA VAL A 114 -24.69 -6.04 12.29
C VAL A 114 -23.36 -6.29 13.01
N HIS A 115 -22.26 -6.40 12.27
CA HIS A 115 -20.96 -6.82 12.80
C HIS A 115 -19.85 -5.78 12.62
N PHE A 116 -20.20 -4.53 12.27
CA PHE A 116 -19.23 -3.50 11.92
C PHE A 116 -18.19 -3.30 13.02
N ASP A 117 -18.62 -3.13 14.26
CA ASP A 117 -17.72 -2.84 15.38
C ASP A 117 -16.76 -4.00 15.67
N ALA A 118 -17.22 -5.24 15.53
CA ALA A 118 -16.37 -6.43 15.71
C ALA A 118 -15.33 -6.54 14.58
N VAL A 119 -15.74 -6.32 13.33
CA VAL A 119 -14.84 -6.32 12.18
C VAL A 119 -13.87 -5.15 12.25
N ALA A 120 -14.34 -3.97 12.66
CA ALA A 120 -13.52 -2.78 12.84
C ALA A 120 -12.47 -2.98 13.94
N GLY A 121 -12.84 -3.55 15.08
CA GLY A 121 -11.90 -3.87 16.15
C GLY A 121 -10.84 -4.90 15.73
N LEU A 122 -11.23 -5.95 15.01
CA LEU A 122 -10.28 -6.97 14.54
C LEU A 122 -9.30 -6.42 13.48
N LEU A 123 -9.80 -5.63 12.55
CA LEU A 123 -9.02 -5.15 11.41
C LEU A 123 -8.30 -3.82 11.67
N GLY A 124 -8.59 -3.15 12.78
CA GLY A 124 -8.11 -1.80 13.06
C GLY A 124 -8.74 -0.77 12.12
N LEU A 125 -10.05 -0.84 11.88
CA LEU A 125 -10.75 0.16 11.07
C LEU A 125 -11.15 1.37 11.93
N VAL A 126 -10.79 2.56 11.48
CA VAL A 126 -11.01 3.81 12.20
C VAL A 126 -11.74 4.83 11.34
N VAL A 127 -12.44 5.78 11.95
CA VAL A 127 -12.99 6.93 11.22
C VAL A 127 -11.83 7.86 10.86
N ALA A 128 -11.65 8.11 9.56
CA ALA A 128 -10.62 9.05 9.12
C ALA A 128 -11.07 10.49 9.40
N GLU A 129 -10.15 11.30 9.94
CA GLU A 129 -10.40 12.71 10.18
C GLU A 129 -10.27 13.50 8.86
N ILE A 130 -11.32 14.24 8.48
CA ILE A 130 -11.22 15.25 7.42
C ILE A 130 -11.18 16.63 8.11
N PRO A 131 -10.04 17.34 8.08
CA PRO A 131 -9.91 18.62 8.74
C PRO A 131 -10.94 19.63 8.22
N ARG A 132 -11.54 20.40 9.13
CA ARG A 132 -12.59 21.40 8.84
C ARG A 132 -13.86 20.85 8.18
N ALA A 133 -14.02 19.54 8.02
CA ALA A 133 -15.29 18.99 7.56
C ALA A 133 -16.40 19.31 8.56
N ASN A 134 -17.59 19.60 8.04
CA ASN A 134 -18.73 19.91 8.89
C ASN A 134 -19.27 18.61 9.52
N GLU A 135 -19.32 18.54 10.85
CA GLU A 135 -19.81 17.37 11.60
C GLU A 135 -21.24 16.98 11.20
N THR A 136 -22.10 17.93 10.82
CA THR A 136 -23.48 17.59 10.43
C THR A 136 -23.56 16.84 9.11
N VAL A 137 -22.58 17.03 8.21
CA VAL A 137 -22.47 16.36 6.91
C VAL A 137 -21.58 15.11 7.01
N TYR A 138 -20.53 15.18 7.82
CA TYR A 138 -19.53 14.14 8.00
C TYR A 138 -19.73 13.40 9.34
N GLN A 139 -20.80 12.61 9.39
CA GLN A 139 -21.16 11.80 10.55
C GLN A 139 -21.92 10.53 10.13
N GLY A 140 -22.11 9.60 11.07
CA GLY A 140 -22.84 8.36 10.83
C GLY A 140 -22.20 7.54 9.72
N ASP A 141 -22.95 7.27 8.65
CA ASP A 141 -22.47 6.46 7.52
C ASP A 141 -21.78 7.30 6.43
N MET A 142 -21.77 8.63 6.54
CA MET A 142 -21.07 9.50 5.57
C MET A 142 -19.55 9.57 5.84
N VAL A 143 -19.07 9.02 6.94
CA VAL A 143 -17.65 9.04 7.31
C VAL A 143 -16.81 8.15 6.41
N LEU A 144 -15.57 8.54 6.18
CA LEU A 144 -14.55 7.67 5.59
C LEU A 144 -14.03 6.71 6.64
N ILE A 145 -13.95 5.45 6.28
CA ILE A 145 -13.27 4.44 7.07
C ILE A 145 -11.84 4.37 6.59
N GLY A 146 -10.88 4.50 7.49
CA GLY A 146 -9.46 4.32 7.25
C GLY A 146 -8.93 3.13 8.04
N HIS A 147 -7.61 2.96 7.98
CA HIS A 147 -6.92 1.94 8.77
C HIS A 147 -6.11 2.61 9.87
N GLU A 148 -6.11 2.00 11.05
CA GLU A 148 -5.19 2.36 12.13
C GLU A 148 -3.76 2.03 11.69
N PRO A 149 -2.81 2.98 11.82
CA PRO A 149 -1.40 2.71 11.50
C PRO A 149 -0.89 1.49 12.24
N GLU A 150 -0.15 0.63 11.55
CA GLU A 150 0.37 -0.65 12.09
C GLU A 150 -0.72 -1.66 12.53
N GLY A 151 -2.00 -1.34 12.30
CA GLY A 151 -3.10 -2.28 12.49
C GLY A 151 -3.13 -3.37 11.43
N PHE A 152 -4.01 -4.36 11.60
CA PHE A 152 -4.09 -5.52 10.71
C PHE A 152 -4.35 -5.12 9.25
N ALA A 153 -5.39 -4.31 8.99
CA ALA A 153 -5.74 -3.93 7.63
C ALA A 153 -4.72 -2.99 6.99
N ASP A 154 -4.09 -2.09 7.77
CA ASP A 154 -3.02 -1.23 7.27
C ASP A 154 -1.80 -2.07 6.87
N SER A 155 -1.40 -3.01 7.72
CA SER A 155 -0.26 -3.90 7.46
C SER A 155 -0.50 -4.79 6.23
N LEU A 156 -1.70 -5.36 6.12
CA LEU A 156 -2.10 -6.17 4.97
C LEU A 156 -2.15 -5.35 3.68
N TYR A 157 -2.65 -4.11 3.74
CA TYR A 157 -2.63 -3.18 2.62
C TYR A 157 -1.19 -2.90 2.16
N GLN A 158 -0.28 -2.60 3.09
CA GLN A 158 1.13 -2.34 2.77
C GLN A 158 1.82 -3.59 2.19
N LEU A 159 1.53 -4.79 2.69
CA LEU A 159 2.01 -6.05 2.10
C LEU A 159 1.53 -6.22 0.65
N ASN A 160 0.27 -5.88 0.37
CA ASN A 160 -0.24 -5.87 -1.00
C ASN A 160 0.53 -4.87 -1.88
N GLN A 161 0.87 -3.68 -1.38
CA GLN A 161 1.69 -2.71 -2.14
C GLN A 161 3.09 -3.28 -2.44
N ILE A 162 3.68 -4.04 -1.52
CA ILE A 162 4.93 -4.77 -1.77
C ILE A 162 4.73 -5.86 -2.83
N ALA A 163 3.65 -6.63 -2.76
CA ALA A 163 3.33 -7.64 -3.77
C ALA A 163 3.10 -7.03 -5.16
N TRP A 164 2.51 -5.84 -5.25
CA TRP A 164 2.27 -5.15 -6.52
C TRP A 164 3.53 -4.51 -7.11
N ASN A 165 4.36 -3.87 -6.29
CA ASN A 165 5.47 -3.03 -6.77
C ASN A 165 6.86 -3.63 -6.55
N GLY A 166 6.98 -4.62 -5.67
CA GLY A 166 8.25 -5.19 -5.20
C GLY A 166 8.45 -6.66 -5.53
N LEU A 167 7.50 -7.33 -6.18
CA LEU A 167 7.57 -8.77 -6.45
C LEU A 167 8.79 -9.16 -7.30
N SER A 168 9.16 -8.31 -8.26
CA SER A 168 10.33 -8.53 -9.12
C SER A 168 11.66 -8.55 -8.37
N ILE A 169 11.74 -7.89 -7.21
CA ILE A 169 12.94 -7.88 -6.35
C ILE A 169 13.27 -9.30 -5.86
N PHE A 170 12.25 -10.13 -5.65
CA PHE A 170 12.42 -11.52 -5.21
C PHE A 170 12.63 -12.49 -6.38
N ALA A 171 12.31 -12.08 -7.61
CA ALA A 171 12.49 -12.88 -8.81
C ALA A 171 13.84 -12.69 -9.51
N LEU A 172 14.50 -11.56 -9.25
CA LEU A 172 15.78 -11.17 -9.82
C LEU A 172 16.86 -11.25 -8.75
N CYS A 173 17.40 -12.44 -8.48
CA CYS A 173 18.72 -12.53 -7.88
C CYS A 173 19.76 -12.50 -9.01
N ASP A 174 20.44 -11.36 -9.12
CA ASP A 174 21.51 -10.99 -10.05
C ASP A 174 21.14 -10.58 -11.48
N ASP A 175 21.83 -9.54 -11.94
CA ASP A 175 21.59 -8.70 -13.12
C ASP A 175 21.56 -9.41 -14.50
N GLN A 176 21.57 -10.75 -14.59
CA GLN A 176 21.66 -11.43 -15.89
C GLN A 176 20.81 -12.69 -16.06
N VAL A 177 20.17 -13.25 -15.02
CA VAL A 177 19.30 -14.42 -15.19
C VAL A 177 18.15 -14.36 -14.18
N PRO A 178 16.89 -14.16 -14.61
CA PRO A 178 15.74 -14.32 -13.73
C PRO A 178 15.75 -15.72 -13.10
N LEU A 179 15.65 -15.81 -11.76
CA LEU A 179 15.43 -17.10 -11.07
C LEU A 179 14.16 -17.79 -11.58
N PHE A 180 13.19 -16.97 -11.98
CA PHE A 180 11.95 -17.39 -12.63
C PHE A 180 11.95 -16.78 -14.03
N GLY A 181 12.16 -17.60 -15.06
CA GLY A 181 12.12 -17.15 -16.45
C GLY A 181 10.80 -16.42 -16.81
N ASP A 182 10.91 -15.54 -17.79
CA ASP A 182 9.93 -14.56 -18.29
C ASP A 182 9.56 -13.42 -17.32
N GLN A 183 9.22 -12.26 -17.89
CA GLN A 183 8.89 -11.02 -17.18
C GLN A 183 7.85 -11.31 -16.08
N VAL A 184 8.20 -11.05 -14.81
CA VAL A 184 7.26 -11.16 -13.69
C VAL A 184 6.01 -10.34 -14.02
N PRO A 185 4.83 -10.96 -14.19
CA PRO A 185 3.62 -10.24 -14.52
C PRO A 185 3.28 -9.24 -13.41
N SER A 186 2.85 -8.06 -13.81
CA SER A 186 2.40 -7.05 -12.87
C SER A 186 1.06 -7.49 -12.26
N LEU A 187 1.10 -7.94 -11.01
CA LEU A 187 -0.10 -8.32 -10.26
C LEU A 187 -1.12 -7.18 -10.18
N ARG A 188 -0.62 -5.93 -10.15
CA ARG A 188 -1.42 -4.70 -10.16
C ARG A 188 -2.16 -4.53 -11.48
N ASP A 189 -1.45 -4.66 -12.60
CA ASP A 189 -2.05 -4.49 -13.93
C ASP A 189 -3.08 -5.60 -14.19
N GLU A 190 -2.78 -6.84 -13.81
CA GLU A 190 -3.75 -7.94 -13.91
C GLU A 190 -5.00 -7.69 -13.04
N PHE A 191 -4.84 -7.22 -11.81
CA PHE A 191 -5.96 -6.86 -10.94
C PHE A 191 -6.85 -5.79 -11.59
N ILE A 192 -6.21 -4.77 -12.17
CA ILE A 192 -6.89 -3.68 -12.86
C ILE A 192 -7.63 -4.18 -14.11
N GLU A 193 -6.98 -4.97 -14.95
CA GLU A 193 -7.60 -5.56 -16.15
C GLU A 193 -8.81 -6.40 -15.78
N ASN A 194 -8.69 -7.24 -14.73
CA ASN A 194 -9.79 -8.04 -14.21
C ASN A 194 -10.97 -7.16 -13.75
N ILE A 195 -10.70 -6.04 -13.08
CA ILE A 195 -11.73 -5.08 -12.68
C ILE A 195 -12.41 -4.45 -13.90
N GLN A 196 -11.63 -3.98 -14.87
CA GLN A 196 -12.14 -3.31 -16.06
C GLN A 196 -12.98 -4.26 -16.92
N MET A 197 -12.57 -5.52 -17.03
CA MET A 197 -13.35 -6.56 -17.73
C MET A 197 -14.65 -6.91 -17.00
N SER A 198 -14.65 -6.88 -15.67
CA SER A 198 -15.80 -7.32 -14.86
C SER A 198 -16.79 -6.20 -14.52
N ASN A 199 -16.39 -4.93 -14.58
CA ASN A 199 -17.20 -3.78 -14.15
C ASN A 199 -17.44 -2.79 -15.29
N THR A 200 -18.21 -3.21 -16.29
CA THR A 200 -18.57 -2.40 -17.45
C THR A 200 -19.42 -1.17 -17.13
N ASP A 201 -20.02 -1.13 -15.94
CA ASP A 201 -20.94 -0.07 -15.52
C ASP A 201 -20.22 1.09 -14.80
N LEU A 202 -18.94 0.92 -14.44
CA LEU A 202 -18.15 2.01 -13.88
C LEU A 202 -17.76 2.99 -14.98
N LYS A 203 -18.02 4.27 -14.74
CA LYS A 203 -17.56 5.32 -15.64
C LYS A 203 -16.03 5.33 -15.67
N PRO A 204 -15.41 5.58 -16.84
CA PRO A 204 -13.99 5.89 -16.92
C PRO A 204 -13.60 6.98 -15.91
N LEU A 205 -12.41 6.88 -15.30
CA LEU A 205 -12.03 7.77 -14.20
C LEU A 205 -12.03 9.26 -14.60
N ASN A 206 -11.66 9.57 -15.84
CA ASN A 206 -11.70 10.93 -16.41
C ASN A 206 -13.13 11.46 -16.64
N GLU A 207 -14.15 10.59 -16.67
CA GLU A 207 -15.56 10.97 -16.69
C GLU A 207 -16.16 11.02 -15.29
N ALA A 208 -15.65 10.21 -14.35
CA ALA A 208 -16.07 10.21 -12.96
C ALA A 208 -15.54 11.43 -12.20
N PHE A 209 -14.30 11.85 -12.48
CA PHE A 209 -13.62 12.93 -11.79
C PHE A 209 -13.27 14.07 -12.75
N GLU A 210 -13.88 15.24 -12.50
CA GLU A 210 -13.55 16.48 -13.21
C GLU A 210 -12.21 17.10 -12.72
N ALA A 211 -11.73 16.68 -11.55
CA ALA A 211 -10.50 17.15 -10.92
C ALA A 211 -9.81 16.01 -10.15
N TRP A 212 -8.51 16.15 -9.89
CA TRP A 212 -7.76 15.21 -9.04
C TRP A 212 -7.47 15.78 -7.65
N VAL A 213 -7.74 17.06 -7.44
CA VAL A 213 -7.54 17.75 -6.16
C VAL A 213 -8.80 18.53 -5.81
N TYR A 214 -9.32 18.28 -4.61
CA TYR A 214 -10.55 18.87 -4.10
C TYR A 214 -10.32 19.56 -2.76
N TYR A 215 -10.48 20.87 -2.71
CA TYR A 215 -10.27 21.67 -1.49
C TYR A 215 -11.56 21.85 -0.73
N LEU A 216 -11.54 21.59 0.58
CA LEU A 216 -12.69 21.88 1.44
C LEU A 216 -12.90 23.38 1.56
N THR A 217 -14.16 23.79 1.41
CA THR A 217 -14.62 25.15 1.72
C THR A 217 -14.53 25.45 3.22
N ASP A 218 -14.54 26.73 3.58
CA ASP A 218 -14.31 27.15 4.97
C ASP A 218 -15.40 26.67 5.95
N ASN A 219 -16.61 26.37 5.45
CA ASN A 219 -17.70 25.80 6.24
C ASN A 219 -17.70 24.26 6.28
N GLY A 220 -16.80 23.60 5.55
CA GLY A 220 -16.68 22.14 5.51
C GLY A 220 -17.81 21.40 4.81
N LEU A 221 -18.71 22.10 4.12
CA LEU A 221 -19.90 21.50 3.49
C LEU A 221 -19.66 21.12 2.03
N ASN A 222 -18.82 21.89 1.34
CA ASN A 222 -18.54 21.74 -0.09
C ASN A 222 -17.05 21.54 -0.35
N VAL A 223 -16.76 20.97 -1.51
CA VAL A 223 -15.42 20.83 -2.07
C VAL A 223 -15.31 21.59 -3.40
N LEU A 224 -14.14 22.18 -3.62
CA LEU A 224 -13.78 22.91 -4.83
C LEU A 224 -12.76 22.08 -5.61
N GLY A 225 -13.11 21.61 -6.81
CA GLY A 225 -12.22 20.83 -7.66
C GLY A 225 -11.31 21.73 -8.49
N TYR A 226 -10.03 21.40 -8.53
CA TYR A 226 -9.01 22.10 -9.30
C TYR A 226 -8.28 21.16 -10.25
N ALA A 227 -7.95 21.68 -11.43
CA ALA A 227 -7.13 21.00 -12.44
C ALA A 227 -5.87 21.80 -12.74
N GLY A 228 -4.88 21.13 -13.34
CA GLY A 228 -3.57 21.69 -13.67
C GLY A 228 -2.50 21.38 -12.63
N ASN A 229 -1.23 21.56 -13.03
CA ASN A 229 -0.05 21.10 -12.28
C ASN A 229 1.02 22.19 -12.10
N SER A 230 0.69 23.45 -12.38
CA SER A 230 1.64 24.56 -12.26
C SER A 230 0.93 25.89 -12.04
N ASN A 231 1.71 26.87 -11.56
CA ASN A 231 1.24 28.19 -11.14
C ASN A 231 0.43 28.97 -12.20
N ASN A 232 0.54 28.65 -13.49
CA ASN A 232 -0.20 29.32 -14.57
C ASN A 232 -1.37 28.49 -15.12
N TYR A 233 -1.52 27.23 -14.68
CA TYR A 233 -2.53 26.31 -15.18
C TYR A 233 -3.40 25.71 -14.07
N PHE A 234 -3.13 26.05 -12.81
CA PHE A 234 -3.95 25.64 -11.68
C PHE A 234 -5.22 26.49 -11.62
N HIS A 235 -6.35 25.90 -11.97
CA HIS A 235 -7.62 26.61 -12.05
C HIS A 235 -8.77 25.74 -11.56
N ARG A 236 -9.80 26.41 -11.06
CA ARG A 236 -11.01 25.76 -10.56
C ARG A 236 -11.85 25.25 -11.72
N VAL A 237 -12.26 23.99 -11.64
CA VAL A 237 -13.07 23.33 -12.67
C VAL A 237 -14.47 22.97 -12.19
N CYS A 238 -14.66 22.70 -10.89
CA CYS A 238 -15.97 22.34 -10.37
C CYS A 238 -16.20 22.70 -8.89
N GLU A 239 -17.45 22.59 -8.47
CA GLU A 239 -17.91 22.70 -7.09
C GLU A 239 -18.98 21.64 -6.82
N MET A 240 -18.92 21.00 -5.65
CA MET A 240 -19.99 20.13 -5.20
C MET A 240 -20.02 20.00 -3.68
N SER A 241 -21.11 19.48 -3.13
CA SER A 241 -21.16 19.12 -1.72
C SER A 241 -20.18 17.98 -1.42
N LEU A 242 -19.62 17.96 -0.21
CA LEU A 242 -18.76 16.87 0.26
C LEU A 242 -19.49 15.52 0.13
N GLN A 243 -20.79 15.48 0.46
CA GLN A 243 -21.60 14.28 0.29
C GLN A 243 -21.66 13.81 -1.17
N ARG A 244 -21.83 14.71 -2.14
CA ARG A 244 -21.85 14.35 -3.56
C ARG A 244 -20.49 13.83 -4.00
N PHE A 245 -19.40 14.47 -3.57
CA PHE A 245 -18.04 13.99 -3.83
C PHE A 245 -17.83 12.56 -3.33
N LEU A 246 -18.18 12.29 -2.06
CA LEU A 246 -18.02 10.95 -1.48
C LEU A 246 -18.83 9.88 -2.23
N ARG A 247 -20.02 10.22 -2.75
CA ARG A 247 -20.83 9.31 -3.58
C ARG A 247 -20.21 9.02 -4.94
N ILE A 248 -19.53 10.00 -5.54
CA ILE A 248 -18.81 9.81 -6.80
C ILE A 248 -17.55 8.97 -6.58
N ALA A 249 -16.81 9.23 -5.50
CA ALA A 249 -15.54 8.57 -5.23
C ALA A 249 -15.70 7.13 -4.70
N ALA A 250 -16.78 6.84 -3.96
CA ALA A 250 -16.98 5.58 -3.26
C ALA A 250 -16.76 4.32 -4.12
N PRO A 251 -17.35 4.17 -5.32
CA PRO A 251 -17.16 2.97 -6.12
C PRO A 251 -15.71 2.74 -6.53
N SER A 252 -15.01 3.80 -6.97
CA SER A 252 -13.61 3.72 -7.42
C SER A 252 -12.63 3.47 -6.26
N LEU A 253 -12.92 4.02 -5.08
CA LEU A 253 -12.16 3.75 -3.85
C LEU A 253 -12.35 2.32 -3.38
N PHE A 254 -13.60 1.86 -3.33
CA PHE A 254 -13.96 0.52 -2.92
C PHE A 254 -13.28 -0.55 -3.78
N ILE A 255 -13.28 -0.36 -5.09
CA ILE A 255 -12.71 -1.36 -5.99
C ILE A 255 -11.18 -1.25 -6.12
N GLY A 256 -10.56 -0.23 -5.54
CA GLY A 256 -9.11 -0.04 -5.59
C GLY A 256 -8.61 0.42 -6.97
N LEU A 257 -9.37 1.24 -7.70
CA LEU A 257 -8.89 1.93 -8.92
C LEU A 257 -8.31 3.31 -8.62
N VAL A 258 -8.74 3.93 -7.52
CA VAL A 258 -8.17 5.19 -7.03
C VAL A 258 -7.85 5.06 -5.54
N SER A 259 -6.86 5.81 -5.09
CA SER A 259 -6.62 6.08 -3.68
C SER A 259 -7.02 7.51 -3.34
N LEU A 260 -7.41 7.73 -2.08
CA LEU A 260 -7.67 9.06 -1.54
C LEU A 260 -6.55 9.42 -0.56
N GLU A 261 -6.10 10.66 -0.60
CA GLU A 261 -5.21 11.21 0.41
C GLU A 261 -5.78 12.50 0.99
N ILE A 262 -5.74 12.62 2.31
CA ILE A 262 -6.27 13.76 3.05
C ILE A 262 -5.10 14.59 3.56
N ASN A 263 -4.97 15.81 3.04
CA ASN A 263 -3.94 16.74 3.46
C ASN A 263 -4.53 17.93 4.21
N ARG A 264 -3.89 18.34 5.30
CA ARG A 264 -4.33 19.50 6.12
C ARG A 264 -4.10 20.85 5.45
N ARG A 265 -3.22 20.89 4.45
CA ARG A 265 -2.82 22.08 3.69
C ARG A 265 -2.48 21.70 2.24
N PRO A 266 -2.48 22.66 1.31
CA PRO A 266 -2.01 22.41 -0.05
C PRO A 266 -0.57 21.90 -0.07
N ARG A 267 -0.22 21.09 -1.06
CA ARG A 267 1.12 20.50 -1.23
C ARG A 267 2.09 21.52 -1.79
N TRP A 268 1.62 22.38 -2.68
CA TRP A 268 2.48 23.30 -3.41
C TRP A 268 2.13 24.77 -3.11
N GLN A 269 3.16 25.62 -3.08
CA GLN A 269 2.99 27.06 -2.82
C GLN A 269 2.04 27.74 -3.81
N TYR A 270 1.98 27.27 -5.06
CA TYR A 270 1.07 27.84 -6.06
C TYR A 270 -0.39 27.51 -5.75
N GLU A 271 -0.67 26.33 -5.21
CA GLU A 271 -2.02 25.98 -4.75
C GLU A 271 -2.39 26.90 -3.59
N GLU A 272 -1.50 27.04 -2.59
CA GLU A 272 -1.73 27.90 -1.43
C GLU A 272 -2.02 29.35 -1.80
N LYS A 273 -1.41 29.89 -2.87
CA LYS A 273 -1.75 31.23 -3.39
C LYS A 273 -3.19 31.33 -3.90
N GLU A 274 -3.72 30.27 -4.49
CA GLU A 274 -5.03 30.24 -5.13
C GLU A 274 -6.16 29.86 -4.16
N VAL A 275 -5.91 28.93 -3.23
CA VAL A 275 -6.94 28.40 -2.32
C VAL A 275 -6.69 28.73 -0.84
N GLY A 276 -5.54 29.31 -0.51
CA GLY A 276 -5.12 29.54 0.88
C GLY A 276 -4.77 28.26 1.61
N VAL A 277 -4.65 28.35 2.94
CA VAL A 277 -4.40 27.18 3.81
C VAL A 277 -5.72 26.43 4.03
N ARG A 278 -6.10 25.62 3.04
CA ARG A 278 -7.30 24.78 3.06
C ARG A 278 -6.94 23.30 3.02
N PRO A 279 -7.69 22.45 3.75
CA PRO A 279 -7.57 21.00 3.63
C PRO A 279 -7.95 20.54 2.22
N ALA A 280 -7.29 19.48 1.78
CA ALA A 280 -7.40 18.96 0.43
C ALA A 280 -7.60 17.45 0.44
N LEU A 281 -8.45 17.00 -0.48
CA LEU A 281 -8.69 15.60 -0.80
C LEU A 281 -8.07 15.35 -2.18
N TYR A 282 -6.96 14.61 -2.20
CA TYR A 282 -6.26 14.24 -3.43
C TYR A 282 -6.72 12.85 -3.86
N VAL A 283 -7.20 12.74 -5.10
CA VAL A 283 -7.58 11.47 -5.71
C VAL A 283 -6.45 11.06 -6.63
N HIS A 284 -5.85 9.89 -6.38
CA HIS A 284 -4.76 9.36 -7.20
C HIS A 284 -5.23 8.11 -7.92
N PRO A 285 -5.14 8.05 -9.26
CA PRO A 285 -5.30 6.79 -9.97
C PRO A 285 -4.22 5.80 -9.52
N ILE A 286 -4.62 4.55 -9.29
CA ILE A 286 -3.69 3.45 -8.98
C ILE A 286 -2.91 3.03 -10.25
N TYR A 287 -2.62 3.91 -11.19
CA TYR A 287 -1.76 3.65 -12.36
C TYR A 287 -0.42 4.40 -12.31
N ASN A 288 -0.27 5.38 -11.40
CA ASN A 288 0.78 6.42 -11.51
C ASN A 288 1.71 6.54 -10.29
N ASP A 289 1.77 5.52 -9.43
CA ASP A 289 2.75 5.45 -8.33
C ASP A 289 3.84 4.44 -8.65
#